data_AF-A0A5E6NDL8-F1
#
_entry.id   AF-A0A5E6NDL8-F1
#
_cell.length_a   1.000
_cell.length_b   1.000
_cell.length_c   1.000
_cell.angle_alpha   90.00
_cell.angle_beta   90.00
_cell.angle_gamma   90.00
#
_symmetry.space_group_name_H-M   'P 1'
#
loop_
_entity.id
_entity.type
_entity.pdbx_description
1 polymer ?
#
loop_
_entity_poly.entity_id
_entity_poly.type
_entity_poly.pdbx_seq_one_letter_code
_entity_poly.pdbx_strand_id
1 'polypeptide(L)' 'MKDIIEAAFEDRANISPQTASSEVKQAVSEAIHLLDSGQARVAEQRGVGDWVVNEWLKKASIIIF' A
#
# COMPACT_ATOMS: atom_id res chain seq x y z
N MET A 1 9.24 -2.65 1.43
CA MET A 1 7.80 -2.47 1.70
C MET A 1 6.98 -2.28 0.43
N LYS A 2 7.30 -1.30 -0.43
CA LYS A 2 6.61 -1.10 -1.72
C LYS A 2 6.54 -2.39 -2.55
N ASP A 3 7.69 -3.05 -2.77
CA ASP A 3 7.77 -4.26 -3.61
C ASP A 3 6.95 -5.43 -3.05
N ILE A 4 6.87 -5.54 -1.72
CA ILE A 4 6.05 -6.57 -1.02
C ILE A 4 4.57 -6.36 -1.31
N ILE A 5 4.11 -5.10 -1.23
CA ILE A 5 2.71 -4.75 -1.51
C ILE A 5 2.40 -4.92 -2.99
N GLU A 6 3.34 -4.62 -3.88
CA GLU A 6 3.16 -4.82 -5.32
C GLU A 6 3.08 -6.31 -5.67
N ALA A 7 3.98 -7.14 -5.17
CA ALA A 7 3.94 -8.58 -5.34
C ALA A 7 2.65 -9.18 -4.75
N ALA A 8 2.26 -8.76 -3.55
CA ALA A 8 1.01 -9.19 -2.93
C ALA A 8 -0.22 -8.76 -3.74
N PHE A 9 -0.19 -7.57 -4.34
CA PHE A 9 -1.30 -7.10 -5.17
C PHE A 9 -1.42 -7.85 -6.50
N GLU A 10 -0.30 -8.28 -7.08
CA GLU A 10 -0.28 -9.14 -8.27
C GLU A 10 -0.92 -10.50 -7.96
N ASP A 11 -0.63 -11.06 -6.78
CA ASP A 11 -1.18 -12.34 -6.32
C ASP A 11 -2.49 -12.20 -5.52
N ARG A 12 -3.16 -11.04 -5.58
CA ARG A 12 -4.36 -10.74 -4.76
C ARG A 12 -5.51 -11.74 -4.91
N ALA A 13 -5.56 -12.48 -6.02
CA ALA A 13 -6.56 -13.52 -6.22
C ALA A 13 -6.38 -14.72 -5.25
N ASN A 14 -5.16 -14.95 -4.77
CA ASN A 14 -4.80 -16.02 -3.86
C ASN A 14 -4.55 -15.54 -2.42
N ILE A 15 -4.45 -14.22 -2.23
CA ILE A 15 -4.25 -13.59 -0.93
C ILE A 15 -5.61 -13.24 -0.31
N SER A 16 -5.83 -13.72 0.91
CA SER A 16 -6.93 -13.30 1.78
C SER A 16 -6.36 -12.87 3.13
N PRO A 17 -7.13 -12.17 3.99
CA PRO A 17 -6.68 -11.85 5.35
C PRO A 17 -6.24 -13.08 6.16
N GLN A 18 -6.75 -14.25 5.82
CA GLN A 18 -6.43 -15.52 6.48
C GLN A 18 -5.18 -16.17 5.89
N THR A 19 -4.97 -16.08 4.56
CA THR A 19 -3.85 -16.73 3.86
C THR A 19 -2.64 -15.83 3.65
N ALA A 20 -2.77 -14.52 3.84
CA ALA A 20 -1.67 -13.58 3.69
C ALA A 20 -0.54 -13.88 4.67
N SER A 21 0.69 -13.86 4.17
CA SER A 21 1.89 -14.05 4.98
C SER A 21 2.03 -12.94 6.03
N SER A 22 2.73 -13.24 7.12
CA SER A 22 3.00 -12.25 8.18
C SER A 22 3.71 -11.02 7.64
N GLU A 23 4.58 -11.20 6.64
CA GLU A 23 5.31 -10.11 6.00
C GLU A 23 4.38 -9.17 5.20
N VAL A 24 3.44 -9.73 4.43
CA VAL A 24 2.43 -8.94 3.71
C VAL A 24 1.53 -8.20 4.69
N LYS A 25 1.07 -8.87 5.75
CA LYS A 25 0.24 -8.25 6.80
C LYS A 25 0.95 -7.08 7.47
N GLN A 26 2.22 -7.24 7.79
CA GLN A 26 3.02 -6.19 8.40
C GLN A 26 3.24 -5.01 7.45
N ALA A 27 3.61 -5.28 6.19
CA ALA A 27 3.80 -4.25 5.18
C ALA A 27 2.52 -3.43 4.93
N VAL A 28 1.36 -4.09 4.85
CA VAL A 28 0.07 -3.42 4.67
C VAL A 28 -0.31 -2.62 5.93
N SER A 29 -0.13 -3.18 7.12
CA SER A 29 -0.41 -2.49 8.39
C SER A 29 0.43 -1.21 8.53
N GLU A 30 1.71 -1.27 8.15
CA GLU A 30 2.61 -0.13 8.19
C GLU A 30 2.24 0.93 7.13
N ALA A 31 1.85 0.50 5.93
CA ALA A 31 1.32 1.40 4.91
C ALA A 31 0.06 2.16 5.38
N ILE A 32 -0.86 1.48 6.06
CA ILE A 32 -2.06 2.09 6.64
C ILE A 32 -1.67 3.07 7.75
N HIS A 33 -0.75 2.70 8.64
CA HIS A 33 -0.29 3.58 9.70
C HIS A 33 0.34 4.87 9.14
N LEU A 34 1.09 4.78 8.04
CA LEU A 34 1.65 5.96 7.36
C LEU A 34 0.57 6.85 6.74
N LEU A 35 -0.48 6.25 6.17
CA LEU A 35 -1.64 7.00 5.65
C LEU A 35 -2.42 7.68 6.76
N ASP A 36 -2.69 6.97 7.86
CA ASP A 36 -3.47 7.46 9.00
C ASP A 36 -2.74 8.60 9.76
N SER A 37 -1.44 8.44 9.97
CA SER A 37 -0.58 9.48 10.54
C SER A 37 -0.31 10.66 9.59
N GLY A 38 -0.71 10.54 8.32
CA GLY A 38 -0.47 11.55 7.28
C GLY A 38 1.00 11.69 6.85
N GLN A 39 1.88 10.78 7.29
CA GLN A 39 3.30 10.74 6.90
C GLN A 39 3.48 10.33 5.44
N ALA A 40 2.54 9.54 4.89
CA ALA A 40 2.48 9.24 3.47
C ALA A 40 1.11 9.64 2.91
N ARG A 41 1.08 10.12 1.68
CA ARG A 41 -0.18 10.41 0.97
C ARG A 41 -0.24 9.68 -0.35
N VAL A 42 -1.45 9.32 -0.77
CA VAL A 42 -1.71 8.66 -2.05
C VAL A 42 -1.27 9.54 -3.24
N ALA A 43 -1.41 10.86 -3.11
CA ALA A 43 -0.90 11.82 -4.08
C ALA A 43 -0.15 12.92 -3.32
N GLU A 44 1.08 13.19 -3.75
CA GLU A 44 1.96 14.19 -3.17
C GLU A 44 2.41 15.17 -4.25
N GLN A 45 2.35 16.46 -3.92
CA GLN A 45 2.81 17.51 -4.81
C GLN A 45 4.34 17.67 -4.65
N ARG A 46 5.09 17.44 -5.73
CA ARG A 46 6.56 17.58 -5.73
C ARG A 46 7.05 18.91 -6.33
N GLY A 47 6.15 19.65 -6.95
CA GLY A 47 6.41 20.98 -7.51
C GLY A 47 5.11 21.64 -7.97
N VAL A 48 5.21 22.87 -8.47
CA VAL A 48 4.06 23.59 -9.01
C VAL A 48 3.53 22.83 -10.24
N GLY A 49 2.35 22.24 -10.11
CA GLY A 49 1.72 21.44 -11.16
C GLY A 49 2.19 19.98 -11.25
N ASP A 50 3.22 19.58 -10.48
CA ASP A 50 3.76 18.22 -10.51
C ASP A 50 3.22 17.40 -9.33
N TRP A 51 2.36 16.44 -9.66
CA TRP A 51 1.72 15.53 -8.72
C TRP A 51 2.22 14.11 -8.96
N VAL A 52 2.83 13.53 -7.93
CA VAL A 52 3.27 12.14 -7.95
C VAL A 52 2.26 11.30 -7.19
N VAL A 53 1.79 10.23 -7.83
CA VAL A 53 0.85 9.28 -7.23
C VAL A 53 1.63 8.09 -6.68
N ASN A 54 1.50 7.84 -5.38
CA ASN A 54 2.01 6.66 -4.71
C ASN A 54 1.04 5.49 -4.93
N GLU A 55 1.09 4.87 -6.13
CA GLU A 55 0.14 3.81 -6.51
C GLU A 55 0.12 2.61 -5.56
N TRP A 56 1.28 2.28 -4.97
CA TRP A 56 1.40 1.19 -4.02
C TRP A 56 0.54 1.41 -2.75
N LEU A 57 0.30 2.65 -2.33
CA LEU A 57 -0.61 2.95 -1.22
C LEU A 57 -2.07 2.64 -1.58
N LYS A 58 -2.46 2.85 -2.85
CA LYS A 58 -3.79 2.42 -3.34
C LYS A 58 -3.90 0.90 -3.35
N LYS A 59 -2.87 0.21 -3.85
CA LYS A 59 -2.81 -1.26 -3.87
C LYS A 59 -2.90 -1.84 -2.45
N ALA A 60 -2.21 -1.24 -1.48
CA ALA A 60 -2.27 -1.63 -0.07
C ALA A 60 -3.70 -1.57 0.49
N SER A 61 -4.44 -0.48 0.19
CA SER A 61 -5.83 -0.33 0.63
C SER A 61 -6.76 -1.38 0.03
N ILE A 62 -6.51 -1.83 -1.20
CA ILE A 62 -7.36 -2.83 -1.88
C ILE A 62 -7.15 -4.23 -1.29
N ILE A 63 -5.93 -4.57 -0.86
CA ILE A 63 -5.63 -5.90 -0.29
C ILE A 63 -6.42 -6.16 1.01
N ILE A 64 -6.83 -5.12 1.72
CA ILE A 64 -7.56 -5.22 3.00
C ILE A 64 -9.09 -5.07 2.85
N PHE A 65 -9.56 -4.66 1.68
CA PHE A 65 -10.99 -4.46 1.40
C PHE A 65 -11.63 -5.77 0.91
#